data_AF-A0A356R9Q5-F1
#
_entry.id   AF-A0A356R9Q5-F1
#
_cell.length_a   1.000
_cell.length_b   1.000
_cell.length_c   1.000
_cell.angle_alpha   90.00
_cell.angle_beta   90.00
_cell.angle_gamma   90.00
#
_symmetry.space_group_name_H-M   'P 1'
#
loop_
_entity.id
_entity.type
_entity.pdbx_description
1 polymer ?
#
loop_
_entity_poly.entity_id
_entity_poly.type
_entity_poly.pdbx_seq_one_letter_code
_entity_poly.pdbx_strand_id
1 'polypeptide(L)'
;MEQNIRFYRVVKGVRYKLANFDHIISVDTWHTFRVVASDNHFQIIFDGQTVFDVRDETFQSGQIGLWTKADAVTYFDDLRLSVVK
;
A
#
# COMPACT_ATOMS: atom_id res chain seq x y z
N MET A 1 3.70 2.14 18.52
CA MET A 1 3.79 2.03 17.05
C MET A 1 2.41 2.37 16.52
N GLU A 2 2.28 3.25 15.53
CA GLU A 2 0.95 3.54 15.00
C GLU A 2 0.50 2.35 14.15
N GLN A 3 -0.64 1.76 14.49
CA GLN A 3 -1.26 0.70 13.69
C GLN A 3 -2.23 1.36 12.72
N ASN A 4 -1.78 1.56 11.49
CA ASN A 4 -2.59 2.15 10.43
C ASN A 4 -2.14 1.64 9.08
N ILE A 5 -3.08 1.71 8.14
CA ILE A 5 -2.80 1.58 6.72
C ILE A 5 -2.92 2.99 6.14
N ARG A 6 -1.93 3.38 5.34
CA ARG A 6 -1.88 4.72 4.75
C ARG A 6 -1.49 4.65 3.30
N PHE A 7 -2.13 5.51 2.51
CA PHE A 7 -1.76 5.71 1.12
C PHE A 7 -1.11 7.07 0.97
N TYR A 8 0.10 7.09 0.44
CA TYR A 8 0.90 8.28 0.25
C TYR A 8 1.29 8.46 -1.21
N ARG A 9 1.30 9.71 -1.63
CA ARG A 9 2.01 10.16 -2.82
C ARG A 9 3.30 10.86 -2.39
N VAL A 10 4.41 10.58 -3.06
CA VAL A 10 5.68 11.28 -2.81
C VAL A 10 6.17 11.92 -4.10
N VAL A 11 6.30 13.26 -4.12
CA VAL A 11 6.78 14.02 -5.28
C VAL A 11 8.01 14.82 -4.86
N LYS A 12 9.15 14.58 -5.51
CA LYS A 12 10.42 15.26 -5.19
C LYS A 12 10.78 15.20 -3.70
N GLY A 13 10.57 14.04 -3.08
CA GLY A 13 10.81 13.82 -1.65
C GLY A 13 9.74 14.35 -0.69
N VAL A 14 8.74 15.09 -1.19
CA VAL A 14 7.64 15.60 -0.37
C VAL A 14 6.50 14.60 -0.33
N ARG A 15 6.13 14.17 0.89
CA ARG A 15 5.09 13.17 1.12
C ARG A 15 3.72 13.82 1.37
N TYR A 16 2.72 13.40 0.61
CA TYR A 16 1.32 13.79 0.70
C TYR A 16 0.48 12.58 1.09
N LYS A 17 -0.29 12.67 2.17
CA LYS A 17 -1.21 11.61 2.60
C LYS A 17 -2.51 11.73 1.81
N LEU A 18 -2.87 10.67 1.08
CA LEU A 18 -4.10 10.61 0.29
C LEU A 18 -5.23 9.93 1.06
N ALA A 19 -4.91 8.89 1.83
CA ALA A 19 -5.88 8.17 2.64
C ALA A 19 -5.25 7.61 3.92
N ASN A 20 -6.10 7.41 4.93
CA ASN A 20 -5.74 6.87 6.24
C ASN A 20 -6.86 5.95 6.74
N PHE A 21 -6.50 4.76 7.18
CA PHE A 21 -7.41 3.79 7.78
C PHE A 21 -6.82 3.41 9.14
N ASP A 22 -7.51 3.83 10.20
CA ASP A 22 -7.12 3.54 11.56
C ASP A 22 -7.69 2.17 11.94
N HIS A 23 -6.80 1.20 12.09
CA HIS A 23 -7.17 -0.18 12.39
C HIS A 23 -6.07 -0.82 13.22
N ILE A 24 -6.48 -1.58 14.24
CA ILE A 24 -5.54 -2.37 15.04
C ILE A 24 -5.07 -3.53 14.17
N ILE A 25 -3.80 -3.53 13.81
CA ILE A 25 -3.17 -4.60 13.02
C ILE A 25 -2.45 -5.53 13.98
N SER A 26 -2.78 -6.81 13.93
CA SER A 26 -2.13 -7.83 14.75
C SER A 26 -0.64 -7.93 14.41
N VAL A 27 0.20 -8.05 15.43
CA VAL A 27 1.65 -8.30 15.25
C VAL A 27 1.91 -9.79 15.22
N ASP A 28 3.10 -10.19 14.74
CA ASP A 28 3.54 -11.59 14.66
C ASP A 28 2.59 -12.52 13.90
N THR A 29 1.82 -11.95 12.97
CA THR A 29 0.83 -12.64 12.14
C THR A 29 1.03 -12.28 10.68
N TRP A 30 0.78 -13.24 9.78
CA TRP A 30 0.78 -12.97 8.35
C TRP A 30 -0.49 -12.24 7.94
N HIS A 31 -0.31 -11.15 7.19
CA HIS A 31 -1.40 -10.38 6.58
C HIS A 31 -1.27 -10.38 5.07
N THR A 32 -2.40 -10.34 4.37
CA THR A 32 -2.40 -10.23 2.90
C THR A 32 -2.67 -8.78 2.50
N PHE A 33 -1.77 -8.22 1.70
CA PHE A 33 -1.91 -6.88 1.13
C PHE A 33 -2.00 -6.95 -0.38
N ARG A 34 -3.03 -6.33 -0.96
CA ARG A 34 -3.21 -6.26 -2.41
C ARG A 34 -3.51 -4.82 -2.83
N VAL A 35 -2.84 -4.39 -3.88
CA VAL A 35 -3.13 -3.14 -4.58
C VAL A 35 -3.61 -3.48 -5.99
N VAL A 36 -4.75 -2.94 -6.38
CA VAL A 36 -5.25 -2.95 -7.75
C VAL A 36 -5.15 -1.53 -8.26
N ALA A 37 -4.29 -1.31 -9.26
CA ALA A 37 -4.12 -0.02 -9.91
C ALA A 37 -4.64 -0.12 -11.35
N SER A 38 -5.59 0.75 -11.71
CA SER A 38 -6.18 0.86 -13.04
C SER A 38 -6.25 2.34 -13.42
N ASP A 39 -5.43 2.78 -14.38
CA ASP A 39 -5.25 4.19 -14.72
C ASP A 39 -4.94 5.07 -13.48
N ASN A 40 -5.82 6.01 -13.16
CA ASN A 40 -5.71 6.88 -11.99
C ASN A 40 -6.40 6.31 -10.75
N HIS A 41 -6.96 5.09 -10.81
CA HIS A 41 -7.76 4.49 -9.76
C HIS A 41 -7.00 3.40 -9.01
N PHE A 42 -7.01 3.47 -7.68
CA PHE A 42 -6.31 2.57 -6.79
C PHE A 42 -7.30 2.00 -5.77
N GLN A 43 -7.40 0.67 -5.75
CA GLN A 43 -8.05 -0.07 -4.69
C GLN A 43 -7.01 -0.77 -3.83
N ILE A 44 -7.10 -0.59 -2.52
CA ILE A 44 -6.20 -1.21 -1.55
C ILE A 44 -7.03 -2.15 -0.70
N ILE A 45 -6.60 -3.41 -0.66
CA ILE A 45 -7.28 -4.50 0.02
C ILE A 45 -6.32 -5.06 1.07
N PHE A 46 -6.81 -5.14 2.30
CA PHE A 46 -6.09 -5.69 3.45
C PHE A 46 -6.91 -6.84 4.03
N ASP A 47 -6.30 -8.02 4.15
CA ASP A 47 -6.94 -9.24 4.64
C ASP A 47 -8.30 -9.54 3.98
N GLY A 48 -8.38 -9.29 2.67
CA GLY A 48 -9.58 -9.52 1.86
C GLY A 48 -10.63 -8.40 1.93
N GLN A 49 -10.46 -7.39 2.78
CA GLN A 49 -11.33 -6.22 2.87
C GLN A 49 -10.76 -5.04 2.08
N THR A 50 -11.55 -4.43 1.20
CA THR A 50 -11.19 -3.15 0.58
C THR A 50 -11.16 -2.06 1.66
N VAL A 51 -9.98 -1.52 1.93
CA VAL A 51 -9.77 -0.44 2.91
C VAL A 51 -9.70 0.93 2.25
N PHE A 52 -9.26 1.00 0.99
CA PHE A 52 -9.25 2.24 0.22
C PHE A 52 -9.74 2.04 -1.21
N ASP A 53 -10.40 3.09 -1.70
CA ASP A 53 -10.77 3.30 -3.10
C ASP A 53 -10.47 4.78 -3.40
N VAL A 54 -9.38 5.05 -4.11
CA VAL A 54 -8.80 6.40 -4.24
C VAL A 54 -8.44 6.66 -5.70
N ARG A 55 -8.59 7.92 -6.14
CA ARG A 55 -8.08 8.38 -7.43
C ARG A 55 -6.89 9.34 -7.26
N ASP A 56 -5.83 9.13 -8.04
CA ASP A 56 -4.66 10.02 -8.14
C ASP A 56 -4.05 9.94 -9.54
N GLU A 57 -3.82 11.09 -10.19
CA GLU A 57 -3.35 11.19 -11.57
C GLU A 57 -1.85 11.52 -11.68
N THR A 58 -1.12 11.50 -10.56
CA THR A 58 0.26 12.03 -10.53
C THR A 58 1.24 11.17 -11.31
N PHE A 59 1.08 9.85 -11.24
CA PHE A 59 1.98 8.88 -11.84
C PHE A 59 1.20 7.92 -12.73
N GLN A 60 1.70 7.71 -13.96
CA GLN A 60 1.06 6.82 -14.94
C GLN A 60 1.73 5.44 -15.02
N SER A 61 2.99 5.34 -14.61
CA SER A 61 3.74 4.08 -14.62
C SER A 61 4.90 4.15 -13.62
N GLY A 62 5.44 2.98 -13.27
CA GLY A 62 6.54 2.88 -12.33
C GLY A 62 6.92 1.43 -12.06
N GLN A 63 7.79 1.24 -11.07
CA GLN A 63 8.19 -0.07 -10.56
C GLN A 63 7.48 -0.37 -9.24
N ILE A 64 7.37 -1.65 -8.90
CA ILE A 64 6.94 -2.07 -7.56
C ILE A 64 8.15 -2.37 -6.69
N GLY A 65 7.97 -2.19 -5.38
CA GLY A 65 8.99 -2.52 -4.39
C GLY A 65 8.38 -2.70 -3.01
N LEU A 66 9.13 -3.37 -2.15
CA LEU A 66 8.80 -3.57 -0.74
C LEU A 66 9.87 -2.87 0.10
N TRP A 67 9.47 -2.31 1.23
CA TRP A 67 10.39 -1.58 2.11
C TRP A 67 9.93 -1.77 3.58
N THR A 68 10.90 -1.80 4.49
CA THR A 68 10.65 -1.75 5.94
C THR A 68 11.12 -0.41 6.51
N LYS A 69 10.45 0.08 7.54
CA LYS A 69 10.78 1.35 8.18
C LYS A 69 11.73 1.14 9.35
N ALA A 70 12.84 1.88 9.34
CA ALA A 70 13.81 1.94 10.44
C ALA A 70 14.35 0.55 10.80
N ASP A 71 14.29 0.18 12.07
CA ASP A 71 14.77 -1.07 12.66
C ASP A 71 13.69 -2.17 12.73
N ALA A 72 12.56 -2.00 12.04
CA ALA A 72 11.49 -2.99 12.03
C ALA A 72 11.90 -4.27 11.30
N VAL A 73 11.73 -5.41 11.99
CA VAL A 73 11.88 -6.74 11.41
C VAL A 73 10.54 -7.13 10.77
N THR A 74 10.48 -7.08 9.44
CA THR A 74 9.30 -7.42 8.65
C THR A 74 9.67 -8.47 7.62
N TYR A 75 8.87 -9.54 7.56
CA TYR A 75 8.99 -10.58 6.54
C TYR A 75 7.97 -10.33 5.42
N PHE A 76 8.40 -10.56 4.19
CA PHE A 76 7.52 -10.54 3.02
C PHE A 76 7.64 -11.87 2.30
N ASP A 77 6.50 -12.41 1.88
CA ASP A 77 6.44 -13.62 1.07
C ASP A 77 5.34 -13.45 0.01
N ASP A 78 5.36 -14.30 -1.02
CA ASP A 78 4.32 -14.38 -2.04
C ASP A 78 4.10 -13.08 -2.85
N LEU A 79 5.16 -12.28 -3.05
CA LEU A 79 5.11 -11.09 -3.91
C LEU A 79 4.79 -11.48 -5.36
N ARG A 80 3.60 -11.11 -5.82
CA ARG A 80 3.13 -11.34 -7.20
C ARG A 80 2.77 -10.03 -7.86
N LEU A 81 3.22 -9.84 -9.10
CA LEU A 81 2.80 -8.75 -9.98
C LEU A 81 2.07 -9.33 -11.19
N SER A 82 0.84 -8.89 -11.42
CA SER A 82 0.09 -9.19 -12.63
C SER A 82 -0.25 -7.87 -13.33
N VAL A 83 0.30 -7.71 -14.54
CA VAL A 83 -0.05 -6.58 -15.41
C VAL A 83 -1.05 -7.10 -16.42
N VAL A 84 -2.28 -6.60 -16.35
CA VAL A 84 -3.32 -6.92 -17.34
C VAL A 84 -3.13 -5.98 -18.52
N LYS A 85 -3.11 -6.53 -19.74
CA LYS A 85 -3.01 -5.77 -20.99
C LYS A 85 -4.38 -5.29 -21.46
#